data_AF-A0A832LUI4-F1
#
_entry.id   AF-A0A832LUI4-F1
#
_cell.length_a   1.000
_cell.length_b   1.000
_cell.length_c   1.000
_cell.angle_alpha   90.00
_cell.angle_beta   90.00
_cell.angle_gamma   90.00
#
_symmetry.space_group_name_H-M   'P 1'
#
loop_
_entity.id
_entity.type
_entity.pdbx_description
1 polymer ?
#
loop_
_entity_poly.entity_id
_entity_poly.type
_entity_poly.pdbx_seq_one_letter_code
_entity_poly.pdbx_strand_id
1 'polypeptide(L)'
;MESPLTFAEVLSALSHALDITEGQPRGHAVRTAYLALRIGQELGLSETERRDLYKASLLKDVGCSSNAVRVYKVFAADDLLTKRDVKLVNWSNPLESLRFALEHIMPGANIFQKIVHALRETRGSICVMDEVTLARCTQGAMIARYIGFSEQVAQAVEYLDEHWDGKGSPYKLKGEQIPLLARILCLCQTMEVFAATFGVDAAYEMLHKRNRRWFDPELVRAACSFQHDRAFWALHAEMLHNPDMQPPIPDLTRQVLPSDLDRVCEAFAMIVDAKSSFTA
;
A
#
# COMPACT_ATOMS: atom_id res chain seq x y z
N MET A 1 26.64 15.72 -19.57
CA MET A 1 25.43 15.28 -20.30
C MET A 1 24.54 14.64 -19.27
N GLU A 2 23.39 15.25 -18.99
CA GLU A 2 22.37 14.61 -18.15
C GLU A 2 21.83 13.39 -18.90
N SER A 3 21.74 12.25 -18.21
CA SER A 3 21.09 11.07 -18.75
C SER A 3 19.61 11.38 -19.00
N PRO A 4 19.01 10.89 -20.10
CA PRO A 4 17.61 11.15 -20.41
C PRO A 4 16.69 10.55 -19.35
N LEU A 5 15.73 11.34 -18.88
CA LEU A 5 14.79 10.97 -17.82
C LEU A 5 13.95 9.74 -18.21
N THR A 6 13.95 8.74 -17.35
CA THR A 6 13.18 7.52 -17.51
C THR A 6 11.81 7.65 -16.86
N PHE A 7 10.84 6.90 -17.38
CA PHE A 7 9.51 6.85 -16.77
C PHE A 7 9.54 6.26 -15.33
N ALA A 8 10.55 5.43 -15.01
CA ALA A 8 10.77 4.93 -13.65
C ALA A 8 11.13 6.01 -12.64
N GLU A 9 12.04 6.91 -13.03
CA GLU A 9 12.50 8.01 -12.17
C GLU A 9 11.33 8.94 -11.87
N VAL A 10 10.49 9.22 -12.87
CA VAL A 10 9.26 10.01 -12.68
C VAL A 10 8.32 9.35 -11.68
N LEU A 11 7.99 8.06 -11.90
CA LEU A 11 7.10 7.34 -10.99
C LEU A 11 7.67 7.22 -9.57
N SER A 12 8.97 6.99 -9.44
CA SER A 12 9.59 6.89 -8.12
C SER A 12 9.56 8.23 -7.39
N ALA A 13 9.91 9.33 -8.06
CA ALA A 13 9.85 10.66 -7.48
C ALA A 13 8.45 10.98 -6.96
N LEU A 14 7.43 10.62 -7.74
CA LEU A 14 6.04 10.79 -7.36
C LEU A 14 5.62 9.86 -6.20
N SER A 15 6.11 8.62 -6.18
CA SER A 15 5.85 7.69 -5.09
C SER A 15 6.41 8.20 -3.75
N HIS A 16 7.54 8.92 -3.75
CA HIS A 16 8.06 9.55 -2.54
C HIS A 16 7.14 10.65 -2.02
N ALA A 17 6.50 11.42 -2.91
CA ALA A 17 5.50 12.39 -2.50
C ALA A 17 4.28 11.69 -1.87
N LEU A 18 3.83 10.58 -2.47
CA LEU A 18 2.73 9.76 -1.94
C LEU A 18 3.07 9.18 -0.55
N ASP A 19 4.26 8.61 -0.38
CA ASP A 19 4.75 8.09 0.91
C ASP A 19 4.60 9.13 2.03
N ILE A 20 5.04 10.37 1.78
CA ILE A 20 4.95 11.48 2.74
C ILE A 20 3.49 11.78 3.08
N THR A 21 2.62 11.83 2.07
CA THR A 21 1.20 12.18 2.26
C THR A 21 0.40 11.13 3.05
N GLU A 22 0.92 9.90 3.14
CA GLU A 22 0.36 8.78 3.89
C GLU A 22 1.06 8.53 5.23
N GLY A 23 1.99 9.40 5.62
CA GLY A 23 2.74 9.29 6.87
C GLY A 23 3.75 8.13 6.87
N GLN A 24 4.15 7.64 5.69
CA GLN A 24 5.18 6.62 5.55
C GLN A 24 6.57 7.24 5.40
N PRO A 25 7.64 6.53 5.82
CA PRO A 25 9.01 6.95 5.54
C PRO A 25 9.25 7.02 4.02
N ARG A 26 9.95 8.05 3.55
CA ARG A 26 10.33 8.17 2.13
C ARG A 26 11.00 6.88 1.64
N GLY A 27 10.58 6.42 0.46
CA GLY A 27 11.13 5.23 -0.18
C GLY A 27 10.44 3.93 0.25
N HIS A 28 9.37 4.00 1.05
CA HIS A 28 8.56 2.85 1.43
C HIS A 28 8.01 2.12 0.20
N ALA A 29 7.45 2.85 -0.77
CA ALA A 29 6.96 2.26 -2.01
C ALA A 29 8.07 1.58 -2.83
N VAL A 30 9.24 2.20 -2.90
CA VAL A 30 10.41 1.69 -3.62
C VAL A 30 10.98 0.43 -2.97
N ARG A 31 11.11 0.40 -1.64
CA ARG A 31 11.53 -0.80 -0.89
C ARG A 31 10.50 -1.92 -0.96
N THR A 32 9.21 -1.58 -0.98
CA THR A 32 8.13 -2.55 -1.24
C THR A 32 8.31 -3.16 -2.63
N ALA A 33 8.61 -2.35 -3.66
CA ALA A 33 8.87 -2.83 -5.02
C ALA A 33 10.09 -3.75 -5.08
N TYR A 34 11.15 -3.44 -4.33
CA TYR A 34 12.34 -4.29 -4.23
C TYR A 34 12.02 -5.70 -3.70
N LEU A 35 11.23 -5.80 -2.62
CA LEU A 35 10.76 -7.09 -2.09
C LEU A 35 9.86 -7.82 -3.11
N ALA A 36 8.95 -7.08 -3.75
CA ALA A 36 8.00 -7.63 -4.71
C ALA A 36 8.71 -8.22 -5.94
N LEU A 37 9.73 -7.53 -6.47
CA LEU A 37 10.55 -8.04 -7.57
C LEU A 37 11.30 -9.32 -7.20
N ARG A 38 11.82 -9.43 -5.98
CA ARG A 38 12.49 -10.65 -5.50
C ARG A 38 11.53 -11.83 -5.41
N ILE A 39 10.33 -11.62 -4.87
CA ILE A 39 9.28 -12.64 -4.84
C ILE A 39 8.85 -13.02 -6.26
N GLY A 40 8.67 -12.05 -7.15
CA GLY A 40 8.34 -12.31 -8.54
C GLY A 40 9.40 -13.14 -9.26
N GLN A 41 10.69 -12.92 -8.97
CA GLN A 41 11.79 -13.74 -9.49
C GLN A 41 11.72 -15.18 -8.97
N GLU A 42 11.48 -15.39 -7.67
CA GLU A 42 11.36 -16.73 -7.06
C GLU A 42 10.17 -17.52 -7.63
N LEU A 43 9.09 -16.84 -8.00
CA LEU A 43 7.92 -17.46 -8.64
C LEU A 43 8.08 -17.66 -10.15
N GLY A 44 9.17 -17.18 -10.76
CA GLY A 44 9.39 -17.26 -12.20
C GLY A 44 8.44 -16.36 -13.02
N LEU A 45 7.99 -15.24 -12.46
CA LEU A 45 7.17 -14.28 -13.18
C LEU A 45 7.89 -13.74 -14.42
N SER A 46 7.14 -13.58 -15.51
CA SER A 46 7.64 -12.98 -16.74
C SER A 46 8.16 -11.56 -16.50
N GLU A 47 8.94 -11.05 -17.43
CA GLU A 47 9.41 -9.67 -17.37
C GLU A 47 8.26 -8.66 -17.36
N THR A 48 7.20 -8.91 -18.16
CA THR A 48 6.00 -8.08 -18.18
C THR A 48 5.30 -8.04 -16.81
N GLU A 49 5.11 -9.19 -16.17
CA GLU A 49 4.49 -9.25 -14.84
C GLU A 49 5.33 -8.57 -13.77
N ARG A 50 6.66 -8.72 -13.81
CA ARG A 50 7.58 -8.02 -12.90
C ARG A 50 7.54 -6.51 -13.11
N ARG A 51 7.42 -6.03 -14.34
CA ARG A 51 7.24 -4.60 -14.66
C ARG A 51 5.91 -4.07 -14.14
N ASP A 52 4.84 -4.84 -14.25
CA ASP A 52 3.54 -4.44 -13.73
C ASP A 52 3.51 -4.45 -12.21
N LEU A 53 4.15 -5.44 -11.57
CA LEU A 53 4.33 -5.50 -10.13
C LEU A 53 5.14 -4.30 -9.59
N TYR A 54 6.19 -3.88 -10.31
CA TYR A 54 6.95 -2.68 -9.98
C TYR A 54 6.07 -1.42 -10.02
N LYS A 55 5.36 -1.18 -11.14
CA LYS A 55 4.46 -0.02 -11.27
C LYS A 55 3.39 -0.02 -10.18
N ALA A 56 2.79 -1.17 -9.91
CA ALA A 56 1.75 -1.32 -8.91
C ALA A 56 2.29 -1.04 -7.49
N SER A 57 3.53 -1.46 -7.18
CA SER A 57 4.18 -1.16 -5.91
C SER A 57 4.35 0.34 -5.66
N LEU A 58 4.71 1.10 -6.71
CA LEU A 58 4.89 2.55 -6.63
C LEU A 58 3.56 3.32 -6.53
N LEU A 59 2.48 2.78 -7.09
CA LEU A 59 1.16 3.41 -7.08
C LEU A 59 0.19 2.86 -6.03
N LYS A 60 0.60 1.89 -5.22
CA LYS A 60 -0.31 1.20 -4.28
C LYS A 60 -1.06 2.13 -3.33
N ASP A 61 -0.46 3.28 -3.00
CA ASP A 61 -1.03 4.29 -2.08
C ASP A 61 -1.65 5.50 -2.80
N VAL A 62 -1.69 5.49 -4.14
CA VAL A 62 -2.15 6.64 -4.95
C VAL A 62 -3.61 7.04 -4.68
N GLY A 63 -4.43 6.06 -4.30
CA GLY A 63 -5.85 6.25 -3.97
C GLY A 63 -6.12 6.71 -2.54
N CYS A 64 -5.12 6.75 -1.66
CA CYS A 64 -5.32 7.09 -0.24
C CYS A 64 -5.61 8.59 0.00
N SER A 65 -5.30 9.42 -0.99
CA SER A 65 -5.60 10.86 -1.03
C SER A 65 -7.10 11.20 -0.93
N SER A 66 -7.97 10.32 -1.42
CA SER A 66 -9.43 10.52 -1.46
C SER A 66 -10.13 10.48 -0.10
N ASN A 67 -9.40 10.03 0.94
CA ASN A 67 -9.99 9.62 2.20
C ASN A 67 -9.79 10.59 3.36
N ALA A 68 -9.02 11.67 3.23
CA ALA A 68 -8.77 12.60 4.35
C ALA A 68 -10.08 13.15 4.94
N VAL A 69 -11.06 13.48 4.08
CA VAL A 69 -12.38 14.00 4.50
C VAL A 69 -13.28 12.91 5.13
N ARG A 70 -13.17 11.66 4.68
CA ARG A 70 -13.99 10.53 5.18
C ARG A 70 -13.41 9.93 6.46
N VAL A 71 -12.08 9.76 6.55
CA VAL A 71 -11.36 9.34 7.78
C VAL A 71 -11.56 10.38 8.88
N TYR A 72 -11.52 11.68 8.57
CA TYR A 72 -11.86 12.74 9.53
C TYR A 72 -13.29 12.61 10.08
N LYS A 73 -14.29 12.28 9.25
CA LYS A 73 -15.67 12.08 9.70
C LYS A 73 -15.82 10.88 10.64
N VAL A 74 -15.01 9.83 10.47
CA VAL A 74 -15.13 8.57 11.21
C VAL A 74 -14.31 8.59 12.50
N PHE A 75 -13.12 9.19 12.47
CA PHE A 75 -12.19 9.18 13.60
C PHE A 75 -12.18 10.50 14.37
N ALA A 76 -12.61 11.62 13.77
CA ALA A 76 -12.57 12.96 14.35
C ALA A 76 -11.20 13.28 15.01
N ALA A 77 -10.12 12.79 14.39
CA ALA A 77 -8.76 12.87 14.88
C ALA A 77 -7.80 13.19 13.72
N ASP A 78 -6.59 13.61 14.08
CA ASP A 78 -5.55 14.07 13.16
C ASP A 78 -5.17 12.99 12.12
N ASP A 79 -5.20 13.35 10.84
CA ASP A 79 -5.17 12.44 9.67
C ASP A 79 -3.87 11.62 9.60
N LEU A 80 -2.75 12.21 10.00
CA LEU A 80 -1.41 11.61 9.85
C LEU A 80 -1.10 10.56 10.94
N LEU A 81 -1.46 10.82 12.19
CA LEU A 81 -1.17 9.92 13.31
C LEU A 81 -2.05 8.66 13.25
N THR A 82 -3.31 8.82 12.86
CA THR A 82 -4.28 7.72 12.80
C THR A 82 -3.91 6.72 11.70
N LYS A 83 -3.49 7.19 10.51
CA LYS A 83 -3.16 6.33 9.35
C LYS A 83 -1.98 5.38 9.60
N ARG A 84 -0.94 5.85 10.30
CA ARG A 84 0.24 5.03 10.64
C ARG A 84 -0.14 3.87 11.56
N ASP A 85 -0.94 4.15 12.59
CA ASP A 85 -1.23 3.19 13.65
C ASP A 85 -2.32 2.18 13.24
N VAL A 86 -3.22 2.53 12.30
CA VAL A 86 -4.23 1.62 11.71
C VAL A 86 -3.62 0.35 11.10
N LYS A 87 -2.49 0.46 10.39
CA LYS A 87 -1.86 -0.71 9.70
C LYS A 87 -1.19 -1.68 10.67
N LEU A 88 -0.88 -1.24 11.90
CA LEU A 88 -0.26 -2.06 12.93
C LEU A 88 -1.31 -2.83 13.76
N VAL A 89 -2.57 -2.39 13.73
CA VAL A 89 -3.66 -2.98 14.50
C VAL A 89 -4.20 -4.22 13.82
N ASN A 90 -4.30 -5.31 14.58
CA ASN A 90 -4.95 -6.51 14.11
C ASN A 90 -6.48 -6.37 14.21
N TRP A 91 -7.10 -5.93 13.12
CA TRP A 91 -8.57 -5.74 13.02
C TRP A 91 -9.39 -7.01 13.27
N SER A 92 -8.76 -8.19 13.25
CA SER A 92 -9.40 -9.46 13.61
C SER A 92 -9.52 -9.68 15.12
N ASN A 93 -8.85 -8.86 15.95
CA ASN A 93 -8.85 -8.95 17.41
C ASN A 93 -9.77 -7.87 18.01
N PRO A 94 -10.90 -8.25 18.64
CA PRO A 94 -11.86 -7.29 19.19
C PRO A 94 -11.26 -6.33 20.24
N LEU A 95 -10.26 -6.79 21.00
CA LEU A 95 -9.64 -5.99 22.06
C LEU A 95 -8.68 -4.93 21.51
N GLU A 96 -7.91 -5.26 20.47
CA GLU A 96 -7.02 -4.29 19.82
C GLU A 96 -7.81 -3.27 18.99
N SER A 97 -8.84 -3.71 18.27
CA SER A 97 -9.78 -2.81 17.58
C SER A 97 -10.47 -1.86 18.56
N LEU A 98 -10.87 -2.36 19.73
CA LEU A 98 -11.48 -1.55 20.79
C LEU A 98 -10.47 -0.57 21.42
N ARG A 99 -9.24 -1.00 21.67
CA ARG A 99 -8.18 -0.13 22.22
C ARG A 99 -7.85 1.00 21.25
N PHE A 100 -7.64 0.66 19.98
CA PHE A 100 -7.40 1.63 18.92
C PHE A 100 -8.56 2.62 18.80
N ALA A 101 -9.80 2.13 18.79
CA ALA A 101 -11.01 2.96 18.79
C ALA A 101 -11.09 3.90 20.01
N LEU A 102 -10.75 3.41 21.20
CA LEU A 102 -10.76 4.23 22.41
C LEU A 102 -9.67 5.30 22.42
N GLU A 103 -8.49 5.00 21.90
CA GLU A 103 -7.34 5.91 21.83
C GLU A 103 -7.49 6.97 20.73
N HIS A 104 -8.09 6.62 19.58
CA HIS A 104 -8.03 7.45 18.38
C HIS A 104 -9.39 7.98 17.90
N ILE A 105 -10.54 7.44 18.33
CA ILE A 105 -11.85 8.01 17.99
C ILE A 105 -12.21 9.11 18.99
N MET A 106 -12.39 10.33 18.48
CA MET A 106 -12.82 11.51 19.24
C MET A 106 -11.97 11.76 20.52
N PRO A 107 -10.71 12.17 20.38
CA PRO A 107 -9.86 12.51 21.53
C PRO A 107 -10.53 13.61 22.39
N GLY A 108 -10.72 13.33 23.68
CA GLY A 108 -11.38 14.24 24.64
C GLY A 108 -12.89 14.04 24.84
N ALA A 109 -13.53 13.19 24.04
CA ALA A 109 -14.95 12.87 24.23
C ALA A 109 -15.19 11.84 25.33
N ASN A 110 -16.31 11.98 26.05
CA ASN A 110 -16.69 11.03 27.09
C ASN A 110 -17.24 9.72 26.50
N ILE A 111 -17.20 8.63 27.29
CA ILE A 111 -17.54 7.27 26.85
C ILE A 111 -18.94 7.20 26.21
N PHE A 112 -19.89 7.99 26.71
CA PHE A 112 -21.23 8.07 26.15
C PHE A 112 -21.24 8.62 24.72
N GLN A 113 -20.51 9.70 24.45
CA GLN A 113 -20.37 10.27 23.10
C GLN A 113 -19.72 9.28 22.13
N LYS A 114 -18.68 8.54 22.58
CA LYS A 114 -18.02 7.50 21.79
C LYS A 114 -18.98 6.34 21.45
N ILE A 115 -19.80 5.91 22.41
CA ILE A 115 -20.81 4.84 22.23
C ILE A 115 -21.91 5.29 21.26
N VAL A 116 -22.42 6.52 21.39
CA VAL A 116 -23.45 7.07 20.49
C VAL A 116 -22.92 7.21 19.06
N HIS A 117 -21.66 7.62 18.90
CA HIS A 117 -21.00 7.68 17.60
C HIS A 117 -20.87 6.28 16.97
N ALA A 118 -20.36 5.31 17.72
CA ALA A 118 -20.24 3.92 17.25
C ALA A 118 -21.60 3.33 16.83
N LEU A 119 -22.67 3.59 17.58
CA LEU A 119 -24.02 3.10 17.28
C LEU A 119 -24.67 3.76 16.06
N ARG A 120 -24.34 5.02 15.77
CA ARG A 120 -24.85 5.74 14.59
C ARG A 120 -24.21 5.26 13.29
N GLU A 121 -22.92 4.95 13.32
CA GLU A 121 -22.16 4.48 12.16
C GLU A 121 -22.43 3.01 11.80
N THR A 122 -22.99 2.21 12.72
CA THR A 122 -23.42 0.82 12.46
C THR A 122 -24.74 0.66 11.69
N ARG A 123 -25.37 1.75 11.21
CA ARG A 123 -26.68 1.68 10.52
C ARG A 123 -26.63 1.40 9.01
N GLY A 124 -25.46 1.14 8.42
CA GLY A 124 -25.29 0.71 7.02
C GLY A 124 -24.84 -0.74 6.89
N SER A 125 -25.25 -1.44 5.83
CA SER A 125 -24.92 -2.85 5.56
C SER A 125 -23.44 -3.14 5.24
N ILE A 126 -22.63 -2.09 5.09
CA ILE A 126 -21.18 -2.15 4.84
C ILE A 126 -20.49 -1.42 5.99
N CYS A 127 -19.46 -2.03 6.58
CA CYS A 127 -18.66 -1.37 7.61
C CYS A 127 -18.05 -0.09 7.02
N VAL A 128 -18.12 1.03 7.73
CA VAL A 128 -17.59 2.32 7.24
C VAL A 128 -16.11 2.23 6.82
N MET A 129 -15.32 1.36 7.47
CA MET A 129 -13.93 1.09 7.09
C MET A 129 -13.80 0.38 5.72
N ASP A 130 -14.74 -0.50 5.39
CA ASP A 130 -14.79 -1.18 4.08
C ASP A 130 -15.16 -0.17 2.98
N GLU A 131 -16.03 0.79 3.26
CA GLU A 131 -16.39 1.85 2.31
C GLU A 131 -15.20 2.81 2.04
N VAL A 132 -14.48 3.20 3.10
CA VAL A 132 -13.23 3.98 2.99
C VAL A 132 -12.17 3.20 2.19
N THR A 133 -12.03 1.91 2.46
CA THR A 133 -11.12 1.04 1.71
C THR A 133 -11.51 0.92 0.25
N LEU A 134 -12.80 0.71 -0.04
CA LEU A 134 -13.32 0.64 -1.39
C LEU A 134 -13.03 1.90 -2.19
N ALA A 135 -13.30 3.08 -1.62
CA ALA A 135 -13.04 4.36 -2.29
C ALA A 135 -11.55 4.53 -2.65
N ARG A 136 -10.65 4.22 -1.72
CA ARG A 136 -9.20 4.21 -1.94
C ARG A 136 -8.78 3.26 -3.05
N CYS A 137 -9.22 2.01 -2.96
CA CYS A 137 -8.82 0.94 -3.87
C CYS A 137 -9.30 1.22 -5.29
N THR A 138 -10.59 1.58 -5.44
CA THR A 138 -11.19 1.89 -6.73
C THR A 138 -10.59 3.14 -7.37
N GLN A 139 -10.36 4.21 -6.59
CA GLN A 139 -9.71 5.41 -7.11
C GLN A 139 -8.27 5.13 -7.55
N GLY A 140 -7.51 4.37 -6.75
CA GLY A 140 -6.15 3.99 -7.12
C GLY A 140 -6.10 3.20 -8.42
N ALA A 141 -7.03 2.25 -8.60
CA ALA A 141 -7.17 1.48 -9.82
C ALA A 141 -7.58 2.36 -11.02
N MET A 142 -8.50 3.30 -10.85
CA MET A 142 -8.88 4.26 -11.90
C MET A 142 -7.69 5.11 -12.34
N ILE A 143 -6.90 5.62 -11.39
CA ILE A 143 -5.69 6.41 -11.70
C ILE A 143 -4.68 5.58 -12.47
N ALA A 144 -4.43 4.33 -12.06
CA ALA A 144 -3.54 3.43 -12.77
C ALA A 144 -3.99 3.21 -14.23
N ARG A 145 -5.29 3.00 -14.46
CA ARG A 145 -5.87 2.88 -15.81
C ARG A 145 -5.71 4.18 -16.61
N TYR A 146 -5.92 5.33 -15.98
CA TYR A 146 -5.82 6.65 -16.63
C TYR A 146 -4.39 6.96 -17.10
N ILE A 147 -3.38 6.63 -16.29
CA ILE A 147 -1.96 6.75 -16.67
C ILE A 147 -1.63 5.83 -17.87
N GLY A 148 -2.47 4.82 -18.15
CA GLY A 148 -2.31 3.87 -19.24
C GLY A 148 -1.59 2.59 -18.83
N PHE A 149 -1.66 2.23 -17.54
CA PHE A 149 -1.12 0.94 -17.08
C PHE A 149 -2.06 -0.21 -17.40
N SER A 150 -1.50 -1.42 -17.37
CA SER A 150 -2.26 -2.62 -17.67
C SER A 150 -3.33 -2.86 -16.60
N GLU A 151 -4.35 -3.64 -16.96
CA GLU A 151 -5.37 -4.04 -16.00
C GLU A 151 -4.79 -4.83 -14.82
N GLN A 152 -3.67 -5.54 -15.02
CA GLN A 152 -2.97 -6.25 -13.94
C GLN A 152 -2.42 -5.28 -12.88
N VAL A 153 -1.91 -4.11 -13.31
CA VAL A 153 -1.48 -3.05 -12.39
C VAL A 153 -2.67 -2.48 -11.64
N ALA A 154 -3.74 -2.14 -12.35
CA ALA A 154 -4.94 -1.58 -11.74
C ALA A 154 -5.55 -2.52 -10.69
N GLN A 155 -5.70 -3.80 -11.03
CA GLN A 155 -6.19 -4.83 -10.12
C GLN A 155 -5.25 -5.06 -8.94
N ALA A 156 -3.93 -5.04 -9.14
CA ALA A 156 -2.97 -5.17 -8.06
C ALA A 156 -3.17 -4.08 -6.98
N VAL A 157 -3.45 -2.85 -7.40
CA VAL A 157 -3.78 -1.72 -6.51
C VAL A 157 -5.18 -1.87 -5.90
N GLU A 158 -6.17 -2.28 -6.71
CA GLU A 158 -7.57 -2.39 -6.28
C GLU A 158 -7.77 -3.44 -5.17
N TYR A 159 -7.11 -4.59 -5.30
CA TYR A 159 -7.28 -5.73 -4.39
C TYR A 159 -6.17 -5.84 -3.35
N LEU A 160 -5.33 -4.81 -3.19
CA LEU A 160 -4.15 -4.78 -2.33
C LEU A 160 -4.43 -5.22 -0.88
N ASP A 161 -5.61 -4.87 -0.37
CA ASP A 161 -6.00 -5.07 1.03
C ASP A 161 -6.93 -6.27 1.24
N GLU A 162 -7.12 -7.08 0.20
CA GLU A 162 -7.72 -8.40 0.36
C GLU A 162 -6.75 -9.32 1.11
N HIS A 163 -7.31 -10.19 1.95
CA HIS A 163 -6.55 -11.14 2.74
C HIS A 163 -6.89 -12.55 2.30
N TRP A 164 -5.90 -13.44 2.30
CA TRP A 164 -6.02 -14.83 1.85
C TRP A 164 -7.22 -15.59 2.46
N ASP A 165 -7.60 -15.30 3.71
CA ASP A 165 -8.71 -15.94 4.42
C ASP A 165 -10.10 -15.34 4.14
N GLY A 166 -10.20 -14.29 3.33
CA GLY A 166 -11.45 -13.59 3.02
C GLY A 166 -11.84 -12.51 4.02
N LYS A 167 -10.99 -12.17 4.99
CA LYS A 167 -11.27 -11.12 6.00
C LYS A 167 -10.70 -9.76 5.62
N GLY A 168 -10.04 -9.65 4.47
CA GLY A 168 -9.57 -8.38 3.93
C GLY A 168 -10.73 -7.56 3.36
N SER A 169 -10.42 -6.46 2.70
CA SER A 169 -11.41 -5.53 2.19
C SER A 169 -10.97 -4.98 0.82
N PRO A 170 -11.90 -4.53 -0.03
CA PRO A 170 -13.32 -4.27 0.25
C PRO A 170 -14.30 -5.39 -0.17
N TYR A 171 -13.88 -6.33 -1.01
CA TYR A 171 -14.74 -7.32 -1.66
C TYR A 171 -14.80 -8.67 -0.94
N LYS A 172 -13.94 -8.89 0.07
CA LYS A 172 -13.89 -10.12 0.87
C LYS A 172 -13.49 -11.35 0.04
N LEU A 173 -12.60 -11.16 -0.93
CA LEU A 173 -12.12 -12.23 -1.80
C LEU A 173 -11.25 -13.21 -1.01
N LYS A 174 -11.30 -14.49 -1.37
CA LYS A 174 -10.57 -15.54 -0.67
C LYS A 174 -9.63 -16.32 -1.59
N GLY A 175 -8.43 -16.58 -1.10
CA GLY A 175 -7.44 -17.40 -1.81
C GLY A 175 -7.09 -16.83 -3.17
N GLU A 176 -7.13 -17.70 -4.19
CA GLU A 176 -6.78 -17.36 -5.58
C GLU A 176 -7.81 -16.48 -6.30
N GLN A 177 -8.95 -16.18 -5.68
CA GLN A 177 -9.84 -15.13 -6.18
C GLN A 177 -9.16 -13.76 -6.17
N ILE A 178 -8.16 -13.56 -5.31
CA ILE A 178 -7.35 -12.36 -5.25
C ILE A 178 -6.29 -12.44 -6.36
N PRO A 179 -6.18 -11.42 -7.24
CA PRO A 179 -5.14 -11.38 -8.26
C PRO A 179 -3.74 -11.58 -7.68
N LEU A 180 -2.89 -12.34 -8.38
CA LEU A 180 -1.57 -12.73 -7.87
C LEU A 180 -0.72 -11.51 -7.48
N LEU A 181 -0.69 -10.47 -8.32
CA LEU A 181 0.08 -9.26 -8.03
C LEU A 181 -0.42 -8.54 -6.78
N ALA A 182 -1.73 -8.51 -6.52
CA ALA A 182 -2.29 -7.96 -5.29
C ALA A 182 -1.85 -8.75 -4.05
N ARG A 183 -1.86 -10.10 -4.13
CA ARG A 183 -1.36 -10.97 -3.05
C ARG A 183 0.11 -10.72 -2.74
N ILE A 184 0.94 -10.55 -3.78
CA ILE A 184 2.37 -10.22 -3.62
C ILE A 184 2.52 -8.85 -2.96
N LEU A 185 1.82 -7.82 -3.44
CA LEU A 185 1.90 -6.49 -2.85
C LEU A 185 1.44 -6.44 -1.40
N CYS A 186 0.34 -7.13 -1.05
CA CYS A 186 -0.17 -7.24 0.32
C CYS A 186 0.91 -7.77 1.29
N LEU A 187 1.59 -8.83 0.87
CA LEU A 187 2.72 -9.40 1.62
C LEU A 187 3.88 -8.41 1.72
N CYS A 188 4.34 -7.88 0.59
CA CYS A 188 5.51 -7.02 0.52
C CYS A 188 5.35 -5.71 1.29
N GLN A 189 4.18 -5.05 1.21
CA GLN A 189 3.96 -3.80 1.93
C GLN A 189 4.04 -4.03 3.46
N THR A 190 3.54 -5.17 3.92
CA THR A 190 3.55 -5.50 5.35
C THR A 190 4.96 -5.92 5.78
N MET A 191 5.62 -6.74 4.96
CA MET A 191 6.98 -7.20 5.22
C MET A 191 7.97 -6.03 5.28
N GLU A 192 7.86 -5.07 4.36
CA GLU A 192 8.71 -3.87 4.32
C GLU A 192 8.57 -3.07 5.62
N VAL A 193 7.34 -2.78 6.05
CA VAL A 193 7.09 -1.99 7.27
C VAL A 193 7.69 -2.67 8.49
N PHE A 194 7.53 -3.99 8.60
CA PHE A 194 8.11 -4.75 9.71
C PHE A 194 9.63 -4.82 9.63
N ALA A 195 10.21 -5.00 8.44
CA ALA A 195 11.66 -5.05 8.26
C ALA A 195 12.30 -3.69 8.59
N ALA A 196 11.69 -2.59 8.15
CA ALA A 196 12.15 -1.23 8.42
C ALA A 196 12.02 -0.85 9.89
N THR A 197 10.96 -1.28 10.58
CA THR A 197 10.65 -0.84 11.95
C THR A 197 11.26 -1.75 13.02
N PHE A 198 11.23 -3.06 12.80
CA PHE A 198 11.56 -4.08 13.80
C PHE A 198 12.68 -5.02 13.36
N GLY A 199 13.21 -4.85 12.15
CA GLY A 199 14.27 -5.69 11.60
C GLY A 199 13.76 -6.91 10.82
N VAL A 200 14.67 -7.52 10.07
CA VAL A 200 14.38 -8.61 9.12
C VAL A 200 13.77 -9.83 9.81
N ASP A 201 14.31 -10.24 10.96
CA ASP A 201 13.81 -11.41 11.69
C ASP A 201 12.35 -11.22 12.13
N ALA A 202 11.99 -10.02 12.61
CA ALA A 202 10.62 -9.70 13.00
C ALA A 202 9.66 -9.69 11.80
N ALA A 203 10.14 -9.29 10.61
CA ALA A 203 9.35 -9.39 9.39
C ALA A 203 9.02 -10.86 9.05
N TYR A 204 10.00 -11.76 9.11
CA TYR A 204 9.76 -13.19 8.86
C TYR A 204 8.88 -13.84 9.92
N GLU A 205 9.05 -13.50 11.21
CA GLU A 205 8.12 -13.93 12.25
C GLU A 205 6.67 -13.51 11.95
N MET A 206 6.48 -12.26 11.51
CA MET A 206 5.17 -11.73 11.14
C MET A 206 4.57 -12.47 9.95
N LEU A 207 5.37 -12.77 8.92
CA LEU A 207 4.94 -13.58 7.78
C LEU A 207 4.45 -14.97 8.22
N HIS A 208 5.19 -15.63 9.11
CA HIS A 208 4.78 -16.92 9.66
C HIS A 208 3.50 -16.84 10.50
N LYS A 209 3.39 -15.83 11.38
CA LYS A 209 2.20 -15.61 12.24
C LYS A 209 0.93 -15.36 11.42
N ARG A 210 1.04 -14.71 10.26
CA ARG A 210 -0.10 -14.34 9.39
C ARG A 210 -0.28 -15.27 8.18
N ASN A 211 0.55 -16.30 8.03
CA ASN A 211 0.44 -17.30 6.98
C ASN A 211 -0.95 -17.98 6.98
N ARG A 212 -1.54 -18.18 5.80
CA ARG A 212 -2.93 -18.69 5.59
C ARG A 212 -4.04 -17.80 6.11
N ARG A 213 -3.73 -16.64 6.70
CA ARG A 213 -4.70 -15.64 7.13
C ARG A 213 -4.65 -14.46 6.18
N TRP A 214 -3.61 -13.65 6.30
CA TRP A 214 -3.44 -12.50 5.41
C TRP A 214 -2.75 -12.92 4.13
N PHE A 215 -1.74 -13.78 4.27
CA PHE A 215 -0.86 -14.10 3.16
C PHE A 215 -1.09 -15.48 2.60
N ASP A 216 -0.97 -15.53 1.28
CA ASP A 216 -0.84 -16.76 0.50
C ASP A 216 0.37 -17.58 0.99
N PRO A 217 0.19 -18.87 1.34
CA PRO A 217 1.27 -19.72 1.80
C PRO A 217 2.39 -19.96 0.79
N GLU A 218 2.10 -19.89 -0.50
CA GLU A 218 3.11 -20.00 -1.55
C GLU A 218 4.02 -18.76 -1.55
N LEU A 219 3.43 -17.58 -1.37
CA LEU A 219 4.19 -16.33 -1.29
C LEU A 219 5.03 -16.25 -0.01
N VAL A 220 4.53 -16.73 1.12
CA VAL A 220 5.33 -16.85 2.36
C VAL A 220 6.52 -17.79 2.13
N ARG A 221 6.34 -18.91 1.41
CA ARG A 221 7.42 -19.82 1.07
C ARG A 221 8.46 -19.17 0.15
N ALA A 222 8.02 -18.44 -0.87
CA ALA A 222 8.90 -17.69 -1.76
C ALA A 222 9.69 -16.61 -0.99
N ALA A 223 9.05 -15.90 -0.05
CA ALA A 223 9.74 -14.95 0.82
C ALA A 223 10.85 -15.62 1.66
N CYS A 224 10.59 -16.83 2.18
CA CYS A 224 11.55 -17.56 3.01
C CYS A 224 12.78 -18.06 2.23
N SER A 225 12.71 -18.22 0.90
CA SER A 225 13.85 -18.74 0.12
C SER A 225 15.03 -17.78 0.10
N PHE A 226 14.80 -16.48 0.31
CA PHE A 226 15.83 -15.44 0.37
C PHE A 226 16.03 -14.82 1.76
N GLN A 227 15.48 -15.42 2.82
CA GLN A 227 15.64 -14.93 4.20
C GLN A 227 17.10 -14.73 4.61
N HIS A 228 17.98 -15.63 4.15
CA HIS A 228 19.39 -15.63 4.50
C HIS A 228 20.29 -14.97 3.44
N ASP A 229 19.70 -14.34 2.43
CA ASP A 229 20.45 -13.61 1.39
C ASP A 229 20.99 -12.28 1.97
N ARG A 230 22.25 -12.33 2.41
CA ARG A 230 22.90 -11.17 3.04
C ARG A 230 23.06 -9.99 2.09
N ALA A 231 23.30 -10.24 0.80
CA ALA A 231 23.49 -9.17 -0.16
C ALA A 231 22.18 -8.43 -0.42
N PHE A 232 21.08 -9.18 -0.54
CA PHE A 232 19.74 -8.63 -0.69
C PHE A 232 19.35 -7.74 0.49
N TRP A 233 19.51 -8.24 1.72
CA TRP A 233 19.17 -7.48 2.92
C TRP A 233 20.12 -6.32 3.22
N ALA A 234 21.40 -6.42 2.83
CA ALA A 234 22.33 -5.30 2.91
C ALA A 234 21.89 -4.14 1.99
N LEU A 235 21.47 -4.44 0.76
CA LEU A 235 20.95 -3.41 -0.15
C LEU A 235 19.64 -2.80 0.38
N HIS A 236 18.71 -3.62 0.89
CA HIS A 236 17.51 -3.09 1.55
C HIS A 236 17.86 -2.13 2.70
N ALA A 237 18.85 -2.49 3.53
CA ALA A 237 19.32 -1.62 4.61
C ALA A 237 19.95 -0.32 4.09
N GLU A 238 20.69 -0.37 2.97
CA GLU A 238 21.20 0.83 2.31
C GLU A 238 20.07 1.75 1.82
N MET A 239 19.01 1.18 1.22
CA MET A 239 17.82 1.92 0.77
C MET A 239 17.02 2.57 1.92
N LEU A 240 17.13 2.05 3.15
CA LEU A 240 16.55 2.69 4.33
C LEU A 240 17.31 3.98 4.69
N HIS A 241 18.62 3.99 4.52
CA HIS A 241 19.46 5.17 4.80
C HIS A 241 19.50 6.16 3.63
N ASN A 242 19.30 5.66 2.40
CA ASN A 242 19.30 6.43 1.15
C ASN A 242 17.93 6.29 0.46
N PRO A 243 16.92 7.08 0.87
CA PRO A 243 15.54 6.88 0.39
C PRO A 243 15.34 7.15 -1.10
N ASP A 244 16.25 7.90 -1.74
CA ASP A 244 16.21 8.18 -3.17
C ASP A 244 16.89 7.05 -4.01
N MET A 245 17.51 6.06 -3.34
CA MET A 245 18.15 4.92 -3.99
C MET A 245 17.10 4.04 -4.67
N GLN A 246 17.29 3.83 -5.97
CA GLN A 246 16.48 2.90 -6.74
C GLN A 246 17.05 1.47 -6.63
N PRO A 247 16.21 0.44 -6.51
CA PRO A 247 16.69 -0.92 -6.65
C PRO A 247 17.21 -1.15 -8.08
N PRO A 248 18.00 -2.20 -8.33
CA PRO A 248 18.29 -2.63 -9.68
C PRO A 248 16.99 -3.13 -10.33
N ILE A 249 16.30 -2.24 -11.03
CA ILE A 249 14.98 -2.48 -11.60
C ILE A 249 15.13 -3.11 -13.00
N PRO A 250 14.38 -4.17 -13.32
CA PRO A 250 14.33 -4.71 -14.68
C PRO A 250 13.73 -3.71 -15.66
N ASP A 251 14.53 -3.33 -16.66
CA ASP A 251 14.17 -2.63 -17.90
C ASP A 251 13.06 -1.56 -17.83
N LEU A 252 13.43 -0.42 -17.26
CA LEU A 252 12.71 0.85 -17.43
C LEU A 252 13.56 1.89 -18.17
N THR A 253 14.44 1.42 -19.06
CA THR A 253 15.24 2.28 -19.95
C THR A 253 14.39 3.07 -20.94
N ARG A 254 13.07 2.78 -21.00
CA ARG A 254 12.10 3.59 -21.74
C ARG A 254 12.16 5.04 -21.26
N GLN A 255 12.64 5.89 -22.15
CA GLN A 255 12.61 7.33 -21.98
C GLN A 255 11.16 7.83 -21.86
N VAL A 256 10.97 8.83 -21.01
CA VAL A 256 9.68 9.48 -20.85
C VAL A 256 9.31 10.23 -22.14
N LEU A 257 8.09 10.05 -22.65
CA LEU A 257 7.56 10.90 -23.72
C LEU A 257 6.81 12.09 -23.12
N PRO A 258 6.71 13.24 -23.81
CA PRO A 258 5.91 14.38 -23.34
C PRO A 258 4.46 14.00 -23.00
N SER A 259 3.84 13.14 -23.81
CA SER A 259 2.48 12.64 -23.55
C SER A 259 2.37 11.73 -22.33
N ASP A 260 3.47 11.05 -21.93
CA ASP A 260 3.49 10.29 -20.69
C ASP A 260 3.51 11.24 -19.50
N LEU A 261 4.27 12.33 -19.58
CA LEU A 261 4.31 13.37 -18.55
C LEU A 261 2.96 14.05 -18.40
N ASP A 262 2.28 14.39 -19.50
CA ASP A 262 0.95 15.03 -19.45
C ASP A 262 -0.05 14.15 -18.69
N ARG A 263 -0.14 12.85 -19.04
CA ARG A 263 -1.04 11.91 -18.35
C ARG A 263 -0.72 11.74 -16.88
N VAL A 264 0.57 11.68 -16.54
CA VAL A 264 1.01 11.58 -15.16
C VAL A 264 0.68 12.86 -14.39
N CYS A 265 0.91 14.04 -14.97
CA CYS A 265 0.55 15.33 -14.38
C CYS A 265 -0.96 15.45 -14.17
N GLU A 266 -1.78 15.09 -15.17
CA GLU A 266 -3.24 15.08 -15.07
C GLU A 266 -3.73 14.10 -13.99
N ALA A 267 -3.20 12.88 -13.95
CA ALA A 267 -3.50 11.91 -12.91
C ALA A 267 -3.19 12.44 -11.51
N PHE A 268 -2.06 13.13 -11.34
CA PHE A 268 -1.67 13.72 -10.06
C PHE A 268 -2.46 14.98 -9.72
N ALA A 269 -2.89 15.76 -10.70
CA ALA A 269 -3.83 16.86 -10.46
C ALA A 269 -5.14 16.32 -9.84
N MET A 270 -5.68 15.22 -10.36
CA MET A 270 -6.87 14.56 -9.78
C MET A 270 -6.65 14.13 -8.32
N ILE A 271 -5.43 13.69 -7.96
CA ILE A 271 -5.06 13.33 -6.59
C ILE A 271 -5.04 14.55 -5.67
N VAL A 272 -4.44 15.65 -6.13
CA VAL A 272 -4.32 16.90 -5.37
C VAL A 272 -5.71 17.50 -5.15
N ASP A 273 -6.54 17.54 -6.19
CA ASP A 273 -7.93 18.02 -6.11
C ASP A 273 -8.76 17.18 -5.14
N ALA A 274 -8.60 15.85 -5.17
CA ALA A 274 -9.27 14.95 -4.24
C ALA A 274 -8.86 15.18 -2.76
N LYS A 275 -7.61 15.62 -2.51
CA LYS A 275 -7.12 15.90 -1.15
C LYS A 275 -7.51 17.29 -0.62
N SER A 276 -7.77 18.25 -1.50
CA SER A 276 -7.91 19.67 -1.14
C SER A 276 -9.33 20.18 -1.36
N SER A 277 -10.23 19.86 -0.44
CA SER A 277 -11.61 20.38 -0.45
C SER A 277 -11.71 21.91 -0.25
N PHE A 278 -10.59 22.62 -0.08
CA PHE A 278 -10.51 24.06 0.13
C PHE A 278 -10.07 24.86 -1.10
N THR A 279 -9.70 24.20 -2.21
CA THR A 279 -9.27 24.84 -3.46
C THR A 279 -10.10 24.43 -4.68
N ALA A 280 -11.18 23.68 -4.47
CA ALA A 280 -12.16 23.29 -5.49
C ALA A 280 -13.22 24.38 -5.72
#